data_AF-A0A2N7B3Q7-F1
#
_entry.id   AF-A0A2N7B3Q7-F1
#
_cell.length_a   1.000
_cell.length_b   1.000
_cell.length_c   1.000
_cell.angle_alpha   90.00
_cell.angle_beta   90.00
_cell.angle_gamma   90.00
#
_symmetry.space_group_name_H-M   'P 1'
#
loop_
_entity.id
_entity.type
_entity.pdbx_description
1 polymer ?
#
loop_
_entity_poly.entity_id
_entity_poly.type
_entity_poly.pdbx_seq_one_letter_code
_entity_poly.pdbx_strand_id
1 'polypeptide(L)'
;MWTGWFFCKAKQFLGSDEGSSEKEKDGKKKDEDDDPWLKPEEATVPAQIQAFRKELEELINRVKVERLVILVDDLDRCLPHTVIEILEAVKLFLFVPGTVFVIATDEAMIEYAVRRHYPDLPVSQADYTKHYLEKLIQIPIRIPSLNQLQTQNYIRFLLLQYHLDEDQTLLREICQAFEDSKTTPYDTTELSYDFITTKFKKDDQTRTLRSLLAIADQLGSSLATELRGNPRNIKRFMNTVFLRKRVAEIYGLKDLKLGVLSKLLLLERFHDKEYTQIVGEVTSSANGHSQTIIGLEEPATKETAGANQPNHAAKTDDQENPLLEWAKLEPKLSKVDLRPYYSYHENVQ
;
A
#
# COMPACT_ATOMS: atom_id res chain seq x y z
N MET A 1 -11.03 28.12 1.98
CA MET A 1 -11.57 28.98 3.06
C MET A 1 -12.03 28.19 4.29
N TRP A 2 -12.51 26.95 4.16
CA TRP A 2 -12.94 26.11 5.30
C TRP A 2 -11.81 25.42 6.10
N THR A 3 -10.72 25.03 5.44
CA THR A 3 -9.56 24.39 6.11
C THR A 3 -8.85 25.32 7.09
N GLY A 4 -8.80 26.62 6.79
CA GLY A 4 -8.21 27.63 7.67
C GLY A 4 -9.01 27.86 8.95
N TRP A 5 -10.34 27.81 8.88
CA TRP A 5 -11.21 28.04 10.06
C TRP A 5 -11.16 26.88 11.05
N PHE A 6 -11.18 25.64 10.55
CA PHE A 6 -11.07 24.43 11.38
C PHE A 6 -9.71 24.34 12.10
N PHE A 7 -8.62 24.66 11.38
CA PHE A 7 -7.27 24.67 11.97
C PHE A 7 -7.06 25.84 12.94
N CYS A 8 -7.64 27.02 12.68
CA CYS A 8 -7.48 28.19 13.54
C CYS A 8 -8.19 28.01 14.90
N LYS A 9 -9.41 27.43 14.90
CA LYS A 9 -10.13 27.14 16.16
C LYS A 9 -9.50 25.98 16.96
N ALA A 10 -8.95 24.98 16.27
CA ALA A 10 -8.22 23.88 16.94
C ALA A 10 -6.92 24.38 17.59
N LYS A 11 -6.19 25.29 16.91
CA LYS A 11 -4.95 25.87 17.44
C LYS A 11 -5.18 26.79 18.65
N GLN A 12 -6.31 27.49 18.70
CA GLN A 12 -6.72 28.32 19.83
C GLN A 12 -7.10 27.47 21.07
N PHE A 13 -7.37 26.18 20.89
CA PHE A 13 -7.70 25.22 21.93
C PHE A 13 -6.46 24.55 22.57
N LEU A 14 -5.24 24.68 22.00
CA LEU A 14 -4.09 23.79 22.28
C LEU A 14 -2.74 24.45 22.68
N GLY A 15 -2.71 25.70 23.18
CA GLY A 15 -1.51 26.26 23.85
C GLY A 15 -1.55 27.81 23.95
N SER A 16 -0.91 28.49 24.91
CA SER A 16 0.14 28.15 25.87
C SER A 16 0.22 29.28 26.92
N ASP A 17 0.31 28.94 28.20
CA ASP A 17 0.64 29.86 29.29
C ASP A 17 2.10 30.32 29.16
N GLU A 18 2.34 31.55 28.69
CA GLU A 18 3.53 32.33 29.07
C GLU A 18 3.14 33.81 29.19
N GLY A 19 3.38 34.37 30.38
CA GLY A 19 3.01 35.74 30.72
C GLY A 19 3.97 36.79 30.16
N SER A 20 3.45 38.00 29.97
CA SER A 20 4.18 39.24 30.25
C SER A 20 3.21 40.41 30.34
N SER A 21 3.46 41.24 31.35
CA SER A 21 2.78 42.48 31.66
C SER A 21 3.18 43.59 30.69
N GLU A 22 2.23 44.46 30.32
CA GLU A 22 2.45 45.92 30.35
C GLU A 22 1.13 46.68 30.26
N LYS A 23 1.05 47.76 31.05
CA LYS A 23 -0.07 48.70 31.12
C LYS A 23 0.19 49.85 30.15
N GLU A 24 -0.84 50.32 29.45
CA GLU A 24 -1.02 51.76 29.24
C GLU A 24 -2.49 52.14 28.96
N LYS A 25 -2.87 53.32 29.47
CA LYS A 25 -4.20 53.95 29.41
C LYS A 25 -4.30 54.80 28.14
N ASP A 26 -5.50 54.97 27.58
CA ASP A 26 -6.36 56.16 27.71
C ASP A 26 -7.35 56.27 26.51
N GLY A 27 -8.51 56.93 26.72
CA GLY A 27 -9.31 57.50 25.62
C GLY A 27 -10.73 56.95 25.41
N LYS A 28 -11.72 57.72 25.86
CA LYS A 28 -13.17 57.50 25.74
C LYS A 28 -13.75 58.21 24.50
N LYS A 29 -14.55 57.52 23.65
CA LYS A 29 -15.94 57.87 23.24
C LYS A 29 -16.41 57.19 21.92
N LYS A 30 -17.58 56.52 22.02
CA LYS A 30 -18.81 56.58 21.17
C LYS A 30 -18.68 56.42 19.66
N ASP A 31 -19.52 55.72 18.91
CA ASP A 31 -20.79 54.95 19.07
C ASP A 31 -20.82 53.97 17.86
N GLU A 32 -21.79 53.04 17.82
CA GLU A 32 -22.21 52.23 16.64
C GLU A 32 -21.35 51.01 16.23
N ASP A 33 -21.71 49.83 16.77
CA ASP A 33 -22.19 48.66 16.00
C ASP A 33 -22.32 47.47 16.96
N ASP A 34 -23.54 47.26 17.47
CA ASP A 34 -23.90 46.05 18.22
C ASP A 34 -24.00 44.87 17.24
N ASP A 35 -22.86 44.29 16.86
CA ASP A 35 -22.81 42.99 16.17
C ASP A 35 -23.23 41.89 17.16
N PRO A 36 -24.34 41.15 16.93
CA PRO A 36 -24.86 40.15 17.87
C PRO A 36 -23.92 38.95 18.13
N TRP A 37 -22.75 38.93 17.51
CA TRP A 37 -21.81 37.80 17.48
C TRP A 37 -20.69 37.83 18.53
N LEU A 38 -20.62 38.86 19.38
CA LEU A 38 -19.60 38.96 20.42
C LEU A 38 -20.21 39.13 21.82
N LYS A 39 -20.69 38.02 22.38
CA LYS A 39 -20.74 37.85 23.84
C LYS A 39 -19.77 36.74 24.24
N PRO A 40 -18.57 37.06 24.74
CA PRO A 40 -17.73 36.09 25.39
C PRO A 40 -18.15 36.04 26.86
N GLU A 41 -19.25 35.37 27.16
CA GLU A 41 -19.35 34.75 28.48
C GLU A 41 -18.58 33.44 28.36
N GLU A 42 -17.70 33.17 29.31
CA GLU A 42 -16.80 32.01 29.39
C GLU A 42 -17.59 30.69 29.32
N ALA A 43 -18.02 30.33 28.12
CA ALA A 43 -18.73 29.08 27.88
C ALA A 43 -17.71 27.98 28.11
N THR A 44 -17.93 27.22 29.19
CA THR A 44 -17.12 26.05 29.49
C THR A 44 -17.02 25.14 28.26
N VAL A 45 -15.88 24.48 28.08
CA VAL A 45 -15.63 23.58 26.93
C VAL A 45 -16.81 22.64 26.64
N PRO A 46 -17.47 22.01 27.64
CA PRO A 46 -18.66 21.19 27.41
C PRO A 46 -19.86 21.95 26.80
N ALA A 47 -20.11 23.19 27.24
CA ALA A 47 -21.22 23.99 26.72
C ALA A 47 -21.03 24.36 25.24
N GLN A 48 -19.80 24.64 24.84
CA GLN A 48 -19.45 24.91 23.43
C GLN A 48 -19.65 23.67 22.55
N ILE A 49 -19.24 22.49 23.04
CA ILE A 49 -19.45 21.22 22.33
C ILE A 49 -20.94 20.95 22.16
N GLN A 50 -21.75 21.19 23.19
CA GLN A 50 -23.20 20.97 23.11
C GLN A 50 -23.89 21.94 22.16
N ALA A 51 -23.47 23.22 22.17
CA ALA A 51 -23.96 24.21 21.21
C ALA A 51 -23.63 23.79 19.77
N PHE A 52 -22.40 23.37 19.52
CA PHE A 52 -21.98 22.87 18.20
C PHE A 52 -22.80 21.66 17.76
N ARG A 53 -23.02 20.67 18.63
CA ARG A 53 -23.84 19.48 18.30
C ARG A 53 -25.24 19.86 17.88
N LYS A 54 -25.87 20.81 18.60
CA LYS A 54 -27.20 21.31 18.28
C LYS A 54 -27.24 22.01 16.92
N GLU A 55 -26.26 22.87 16.64
CA GLU A 55 -26.16 23.54 15.34
C GLU A 55 -25.96 22.54 14.19
N LEU A 56 -25.11 21.54 14.40
CA LEU A 56 -24.88 20.48 13.41
C LEU A 56 -26.14 19.65 13.16
N GLU A 57 -26.86 19.29 14.22
CA GLU A 57 -28.13 18.57 14.11
C GLU A 57 -29.20 19.39 13.36
N GLU A 58 -29.33 20.68 13.68
CA GLU A 58 -30.22 21.58 12.95
C GLU A 58 -29.85 21.68 11.47
N LEU A 59 -28.55 21.74 11.16
CA LEU A 59 -28.06 21.80 9.79
C LEU A 59 -28.38 20.51 9.02
N ILE A 60 -28.10 19.35 9.61
CA ILE A 60 -28.43 18.03 9.03
C ILE A 60 -29.94 17.94 8.72
N ASN A 61 -30.78 18.37 9.68
CA ASN A 61 -32.22 18.38 9.53
C ASN A 61 -32.69 19.34 8.41
N ARG A 62 -32.08 20.52 8.27
CA ARG A 62 -32.40 21.49 7.21
C ARG A 62 -32.03 20.99 5.82
N VAL A 63 -30.89 20.32 5.69
CA VAL A 63 -30.40 19.75 4.42
C VAL A 63 -31.20 18.50 4.03
N LYS A 64 -32.03 17.96 4.94
CA LYS A 64 -32.90 16.78 4.72
C LYS A 64 -32.12 15.54 4.27
N VAL A 65 -30.89 15.39 4.76
CA VAL A 65 -30.10 14.17 4.56
C VAL A 65 -30.40 13.19 5.68
N GLU A 66 -30.71 11.94 5.33
CA GLU A 66 -30.95 10.89 6.32
C GLU A 66 -29.68 10.51 7.09
N ARG A 67 -28.52 10.63 6.43
CA ARG A 67 -27.21 10.27 6.99
C ARG A 67 -26.08 11.09 6.38
N LEU A 68 -25.25 11.69 7.24
CA LEU A 68 -23.99 12.33 6.88
C LEU A 68 -22.84 11.34 7.10
N VAL A 69 -22.17 10.93 6.02
CA VAL A 69 -21.00 10.05 6.08
C VAL A 69 -19.72 10.88 5.96
N ILE A 70 -18.84 10.78 6.95
CA ILE A 70 -17.57 11.50 7.04
C ILE A 70 -16.43 10.50 6.91
N LEU A 71 -15.67 10.58 5.81
CA LEU A 71 -14.53 9.73 5.55
C LEU A 71 -13.25 10.43 6.04
N VAL A 72 -12.51 9.76 6.92
CA VAL A 72 -11.23 10.22 7.47
C VAL A 72 -10.18 9.21 7.04
N ASP A 73 -9.26 9.62 6.15
CA ASP A 73 -8.21 8.77 5.59
C ASP A 73 -6.81 9.31 5.94
N ASP A 74 -5.79 8.47 5.80
CA ASP A 74 -4.37 8.80 5.98
C ASP A 74 -4.02 9.38 7.37
N LEU A 75 -4.76 9.04 8.44
CA LEU A 75 -4.42 9.45 9.81
C LEU A 75 -3.01 8.98 10.21
N ASP A 76 -2.60 7.82 9.71
CA ASP A 76 -1.29 7.23 9.94
C ASP A 76 -0.12 8.03 9.33
N ARG A 77 -0.39 9.09 8.53
CA ARG A 77 0.63 10.03 8.03
C ARG A 77 0.82 11.26 8.92
N CYS A 78 -0.08 11.49 9.86
CA CYS A 78 0.04 12.61 10.79
C CYS A 78 1.09 12.34 11.87
N LEU A 79 1.52 13.41 12.54
CA LEU A 79 2.36 13.24 13.73
C LEU A 79 1.56 12.52 14.83
N PRO A 80 2.21 11.68 15.66
CA PRO A 80 1.58 10.95 16.75
C PRO A 80 0.59 11.76 17.60
N HIS A 81 0.98 12.96 18.03
CA HIS A 81 0.13 13.85 18.83
C HIS A 81 -1.13 14.28 18.07
N THR A 82 -0.97 14.67 16.82
CA THR A 82 -2.06 15.11 15.94
C THR A 82 -3.07 14.00 15.68
N VAL A 83 -2.63 12.74 15.59
CA VAL A 83 -3.55 11.60 15.45
C VAL A 83 -4.48 11.50 16.66
N ILE A 84 -3.94 11.59 17.87
CA ILE A 84 -4.72 11.52 19.11
C ILE A 84 -5.70 12.69 19.20
N GLU A 85 -5.25 13.91 18.94
CA GLU A 85 -6.12 15.10 18.91
C GLU A 85 -7.29 14.93 17.93
N ILE A 86 -7.02 14.42 16.71
CA ILE A 86 -8.06 14.19 15.70
C ILE A 86 -9.04 13.12 16.18
N LEU A 87 -8.56 12.00 16.74
CA LEU A 87 -9.41 10.94 17.25
C LEU A 87 -10.28 11.40 18.42
N GLU A 88 -9.73 12.21 19.32
CA GLU A 88 -10.47 12.81 20.44
C GLU A 88 -11.49 13.82 19.95
N ALA A 89 -11.12 14.67 18.98
CA ALA A 89 -12.06 15.57 18.33
C ALA A 89 -13.20 14.79 17.66
N VAL A 90 -12.90 13.74 16.90
CA VAL A 90 -13.91 12.85 16.31
C VAL A 90 -14.82 12.28 17.41
N LYS A 91 -14.29 11.83 18.55
CA LYS A 91 -15.11 11.39 19.70
C LYS A 91 -16.07 12.46 20.20
N LEU A 92 -15.66 13.73 20.24
CA LEU A 92 -16.55 14.83 20.60
C LEU A 92 -17.68 15.03 19.57
N PHE A 93 -17.41 14.77 18.30
CA PHE A 93 -18.37 14.87 17.19
C PHE A 93 -19.22 13.62 16.94
N LEU A 94 -18.81 12.44 17.43
CA LEU A 94 -19.44 11.13 17.21
C LEU A 94 -20.83 10.95 17.86
N PHE A 95 -21.28 11.91 18.67
CA PHE A 95 -22.57 11.84 19.37
C PHE A 95 -23.61 12.81 18.77
N VAL A 96 -23.73 12.83 17.44
CA VAL A 96 -24.83 13.50 16.74
C VAL A 96 -25.61 12.46 15.93
N PRO A 97 -26.93 12.31 16.17
CA PRO A 97 -27.77 11.41 15.40
C PRO A 97 -27.68 11.70 13.89
N GLY A 98 -27.72 10.64 13.07
CA GLY A 98 -27.64 10.79 11.61
C GLY A 98 -26.22 11.02 11.06
N THR A 99 -25.17 10.89 11.87
CA THR A 99 -23.77 10.95 11.38
C THR A 99 -23.09 9.59 11.44
N VAL A 100 -22.22 9.30 10.47
CA VAL A 100 -21.38 8.10 10.41
C VAL A 100 -19.97 8.52 10.04
N PHE A 101 -18.98 8.11 10.84
CA PHE A 101 -17.57 8.36 10.56
C PHE A 101 -16.91 7.05 10.15
N VAL A 102 -16.18 7.08 9.03
CA VAL A 102 -15.37 5.96 8.55
C VAL A 102 -13.92 6.39 8.62
N ILE A 103 -13.13 5.70 9.43
CA ILE A 103 -11.72 6.01 9.65
C ILE A 103 -10.88 4.91 9.00
N ALA A 104 -10.04 5.28 8.03
CA ALA A 104 -9.05 4.41 7.41
C ALA A 104 -7.66 4.76 7.97
N THR A 105 -7.02 3.80 8.61
CA THR A 105 -5.75 4.00 9.32
C THR A 105 -5.08 2.66 9.59
N ASP A 106 -3.75 2.67 9.71
CA ASP A 106 -3.00 1.54 10.26
C ASP A 106 -3.19 1.48 11.79
N GLU A 107 -3.66 0.34 12.29
CA GLU A 107 -3.84 0.07 13.71
C GLU A 107 -2.51 0.24 14.47
N ALA A 108 -1.41 -0.27 13.93
CA ALA A 108 -0.09 -0.21 14.55
C ALA A 108 0.42 1.23 14.68
N MET A 109 0.09 2.10 13.73
CA MET A 109 0.44 3.53 13.82
C MET A 109 -0.34 4.18 14.96
N ILE A 110 -1.64 3.92 15.10
CA ILE A 110 -2.41 4.46 16.22
C ILE A 110 -1.86 3.92 17.55
N GLU A 111 -1.49 2.64 17.61
CA GLU A 111 -0.88 2.09 18.82
C GLU A 111 0.40 2.84 19.21
N TYR A 112 1.24 3.12 18.21
CA TYR A 112 2.44 3.93 18.41
C TYR A 112 2.10 5.36 18.87
N ALA A 113 1.07 5.98 18.28
CA ALA A 113 0.63 7.32 18.63
C ALA A 113 0.17 7.42 20.09
N VAL A 114 -0.64 6.46 20.54
CA VAL A 114 -1.15 6.38 21.93
C VAL A 114 0.00 6.23 22.92
N ARG A 115 0.96 5.32 22.64
CA ARG A 115 2.13 5.11 23.52
C ARG A 115 2.99 6.35 23.66
N ARG A 116 3.15 7.12 22.58
CA ARG A 116 3.96 8.35 22.61
C ARG A 116 3.25 9.49 23.32
N HIS A 117 1.92 9.54 23.24
CA HIS A 117 1.11 10.55 23.94
C HIS A 117 1.04 10.30 25.45
N TYR A 118 1.12 9.04 25.90
CA TYR A 118 1.07 8.64 27.30
C TYR A 118 2.33 7.83 27.71
N PRO A 119 3.48 8.49 27.90
CA PRO A 119 4.77 7.82 28.09
C PRO A 119 4.91 7.05 29.41
N ASP A 120 4.13 7.40 30.43
CA ASP A 120 4.17 6.78 31.77
C ASP A 120 3.37 5.46 31.85
N LEU A 121 2.82 4.99 30.73
CA LEU A 121 2.10 3.72 30.68
C LEU A 121 3.08 2.56 30.91
N PRO A 122 2.82 1.65 31.88
CA PRO A 122 3.66 0.47 32.08
C PRO A 122 3.69 -0.39 30.81
N VAL A 123 4.89 -0.80 30.41
CA VAL A 123 5.22 -1.49 29.14
C VAL A 123 4.42 -2.79 28.92
N SER A 124 3.77 -3.33 29.96
CA SER A 124 3.09 -4.63 29.94
C SER A 124 1.62 -4.62 29.52
N GLN A 125 1.02 -3.50 29.10
CA GLN A 125 -0.39 -3.49 28.66
C GLN A 125 -0.56 -3.08 27.20
N ALA A 126 -0.32 -4.03 26.28
CA ALA A 126 -0.92 -3.99 24.95
C ALA A 126 -2.46 -3.81 25.03
N ASP A 127 -3.06 -4.19 26.15
CA ASP A 127 -4.48 -4.07 26.45
C ASP A 127 -4.96 -2.62 26.59
N TYR A 128 -4.15 -1.69 27.12
CA TYR A 128 -4.58 -0.29 27.28
C TYR A 128 -4.84 0.39 25.93
N THR A 129 -3.95 0.13 24.97
CA THR A 129 -4.05 0.69 23.62
C THR A 129 -5.28 0.15 22.90
N LYS A 130 -5.54 -1.16 23.03
CA LYS A 130 -6.75 -1.80 22.52
C LYS A 130 -8.01 -1.23 23.17
N HIS A 131 -8.02 -1.05 24.48
CA HIS A 131 -9.14 -0.41 25.18
C HIS A 131 -9.35 1.06 24.80
N TYR A 132 -8.28 1.78 24.44
CA TYR A 132 -8.39 3.14 23.91
C TYR A 132 -9.07 3.12 22.53
N LEU A 133 -8.65 2.23 21.64
CA LEU A 133 -9.27 2.05 20.32
C LEU A 133 -10.72 1.58 20.40
N GLU A 134 -11.05 0.64 21.28
CA GLU A 134 -12.43 0.16 21.52
C GLU A 134 -13.37 1.29 21.98
N LYS A 135 -12.86 2.29 22.70
CA LYS A 135 -13.64 3.47 23.15
C LYS A 135 -13.89 4.49 22.03
N LEU A 136 -13.11 4.45 20.96
CA LEU A 136 -13.17 5.40 19.85
C LEU A 136 -13.86 4.81 18.63
N ILE A 137 -13.58 3.53 18.34
CA ILE A 137 -14.03 2.81 17.16
C ILE A 137 -15.09 1.80 17.59
N GLN A 138 -16.33 2.07 17.20
CA GLN A 138 -17.46 1.19 17.52
C GLN A 138 -17.41 -0.13 16.74
N ILE A 139 -17.02 -0.07 15.47
CA ILE A 139 -16.98 -1.23 14.57
C ILE A 139 -15.61 -1.24 13.86
N PRO A 140 -14.66 -2.07 14.33
CA PRO A 140 -13.40 -2.25 13.64
C PRO A 140 -13.57 -3.18 12.44
N ILE A 141 -13.28 -2.69 11.23
CA ILE A 141 -13.26 -3.49 10.01
C ILE A 141 -11.80 -3.66 9.57
N ARG A 142 -11.29 -4.88 9.63
CA ARG A 142 -9.93 -5.20 9.15
C ARG A 142 -10.00 -5.72 7.73
N ILE A 143 -9.20 -5.13 6.83
CA ILE A 143 -9.09 -5.59 5.45
C ILE A 143 -8.21 -6.85 5.44
N PRO A 144 -8.73 -8.01 4.99
CA PRO A 144 -7.94 -9.24 4.96
C PRO A 144 -6.84 -9.17 3.89
N SER A 145 -5.78 -9.93 4.11
CA SER A 145 -4.77 -10.17 3.07
C SER A 145 -5.37 -11.05 1.97
N LEU A 146 -4.90 -10.86 0.73
CA LEU A 146 -5.35 -11.67 -0.40
C LEU A 146 -4.82 -13.09 -0.26
N ASN A 147 -5.66 -14.07 -0.55
CA ASN A 147 -5.18 -15.45 -0.75
C ASN A 147 -4.41 -15.58 -2.08
N GLN A 148 -3.87 -16.77 -2.36
CA GLN A 148 -3.06 -17.01 -3.56
C GLN A 148 -3.84 -16.74 -4.86
N LEU A 149 -5.08 -17.24 -4.97
CA LEU A 149 -5.92 -17.04 -6.15
C LEU A 149 -6.30 -15.56 -6.34
N GLN A 150 -6.66 -14.88 -5.25
CA GLN A 150 -6.95 -13.45 -5.27
C GLN A 150 -5.72 -12.63 -5.65
N THR A 151 -4.53 -13.03 -5.19
CA THR A 151 -3.26 -12.42 -5.58
C THR A 151 -2.99 -12.60 -7.07
N GLN A 152 -3.18 -13.80 -7.61
CA GLN A 152 -3.08 -14.07 -9.05
C GLN A 152 -4.05 -13.21 -9.85
N ASN A 153 -5.33 -13.19 -9.48
CA ASN A 153 -6.35 -12.37 -10.13
C ASN A 153 -5.99 -10.87 -10.09
N TYR A 154 -5.48 -10.39 -8.94
CA TYR A 154 -5.05 -9.01 -8.80
C TYR A 154 -3.89 -8.66 -9.73
N ILE A 155 -2.88 -9.53 -9.83
CA ILE A 155 -1.75 -9.35 -10.77
C ILE A 155 -2.25 -9.38 -12.22
N ARG A 156 -3.18 -10.28 -12.57
CA ARG A 156 -3.80 -10.32 -13.91
C ARG A 156 -4.52 -9.02 -14.25
N PHE A 157 -5.28 -8.44 -13.31
CA PHE A 157 -5.90 -7.13 -13.51
C PHE A 157 -4.86 -6.01 -13.72
N LEU A 158 -3.76 -6.01 -12.97
CA LEU A 158 -2.69 -5.02 -13.16
C LEU A 158 -1.99 -5.18 -14.52
N LEU A 159 -1.78 -6.42 -14.97
CA LEU A 159 -1.20 -6.70 -16.30
C LEU A 159 -2.17 -6.35 -17.43
N LEU A 160 -3.47 -6.59 -17.25
CA LEU A 160 -4.51 -6.15 -18.17
C LEU A 160 -4.55 -4.62 -18.26
N GLN A 161 -4.52 -3.94 -17.11
CA GLN A 161 -4.47 -2.47 -17.06
C GLN A 161 -3.24 -1.94 -17.79
N TYR A 162 -2.08 -2.57 -17.61
CA TYR A 162 -0.84 -2.22 -18.32
C TYR A 162 -0.94 -2.50 -19.83
N HIS A 163 -1.58 -3.60 -20.24
CA HIS A 163 -1.71 -3.96 -21.66
C HIS A 163 -2.69 -3.08 -22.44
N LEU A 164 -3.77 -2.67 -21.79
CA LEU A 164 -4.84 -1.91 -22.42
C LEU A 164 -4.52 -0.42 -22.57
N ASP A 165 -3.41 0.05 -21.99
CA ASP A 165 -2.79 1.37 -22.22
C ASP A 165 -3.82 2.48 -22.48
N GLU A 166 -4.79 2.64 -21.55
CA GLU A 166 -5.90 3.61 -21.51
C GLU A 166 -7.31 3.18 -21.99
N ASP A 167 -7.56 1.96 -22.49
CA ASP A 167 -8.94 1.45 -22.70
C ASP A 167 -9.62 1.12 -21.34
N GLN A 168 -9.96 2.17 -20.61
CA GLN A 168 -10.62 2.08 -19.31
C GLN A 168 -12.04 1.52 -19.44
N THR A 169 -12.67 1.66 -20.60
CA THR A 169 -14.00 1.13 -20.87
C THR A 169 -14.00 -0.39 -20.86
N LEU A 170 -13.13 -1.03 -21.65
CA LEU A 170 -13.02 -2.48 -21.68
C LEU A 170 -12.56 -3.04 -20.33
N LEU A 171 -11.62 -2.37 -19.66
CA LEU A 171 -11.18 -2.78 -18.32
C LEU A 171 -12.34 -2.77 -17.32
N ARG A 172 -13.18 -1.71 -17.32
CA ARG A 172 -14.36 -1.63 -16.45
C ARG A 172 -15.38 -2.71 -16.78
N GLU A 173 -15.63 -3.00 -18.06
CA GLU A 173 -16.52 -4.08 -18.48
C GLU A 173 -16.04 -5.46 -18.00
N ILE A 174 -14.74 -5.72 -18.07
CA ILE A 174 -14.15 -6.98 -17.56
C ILE A 174 -14.26 -7.03 -16.03
N CYS A 175 -13.94 -5.93 -15.33
CA CYS A 175 -14.07 -5.87 -13.87
C CYS A 175 -15.52 -6.11 -13.42
N GLN A 176 -16.49 -5.48 -14.09
CA GLN A 176 -17.90 -5.65 -13.76
C GLN A 176 -18.37 -7.08 -14.05
N ALA A 177 -18.05 -7.63 -15.23
CA ALA A 177 -18.39 -9.01 -15.54
C ALA A 177 -17.76 -10.01 -14.55
N PHE A 178 -16.53 -9.74 -14.10
CA PHE A 178 -15.85 -10.57 -13.12
C PHE A 178 -16.52 -10.49 -11.74
N GLU A 179 -16.99 -9.30 -11.35
CA GLU A 179 -17.73 -9.14 -10.09
C GLU A 179 -19.12 -9.79 -10.17
N ASP A 180 -19.84 -9.62 -11.28
CA ASP A 180 -21.15 -10.24 -11.52
C ASP A 180 -21.07 -11.77 -11.59
N SER A 181 -19.90 -12.33 -11.91
CA SER A 181 -19.67 -13.78 -11.91
C SER A 181 -19.51 -14.37 -10.51
N LYS A 182 -19.34 -13.54 -9.48
CA LYS A 182 -19.25 -13.99 -8.08
C LYS A 182 -20.62 -13.90 -7.42
N THR A 183 -21.00 -14.98 -6.76
CA THR A 183 -22.16 -15.04 -5.86
C THR A 183 -21.74 -14.70 -4.42
N THR A 184 -20.52 -15.06 -4.02
CA THR A 184 -20.02 -14.79 -2.67
C THR A 184 -18.62 -14.17 -2.66
N PRO A 185 -18.23 -13.44 -1.59
CA PRO A 185 -16.89 -12.84 -1.48
C PRO A 185 -15.72 -13.84 -1.45
N TYR A 186 -16.00 -15.12 -1.18
CA TYR A 186 -15.01 -16.19 -1.08
C TYR A 186 -15.07 -17.14 -2.29
N ASP A 187 -15.80 -16.78 -3.34
CA ASP A 187 -15.81 -17.56 -4.57
C ASP A 187 -14.41 -17.68 -5.16
N THR A 188 -14.11 -18.88 -5.67
CA THR A 188 -12.83 -19.22 -6.29
C THR A 188 -12.83 -18.91 -7.78
N THR A 189 -13.54 -17.86 -8.19
CA THR A 189 -13.59 -17.47 -9.60
C THR A 189 -12.23 -16.99 -10.05
N GLU A 190 -11.73 -17.63 -11.09
CA GLU A 190 -10.44 -17.32 -11.69
C GLU A 190 -10.61 -16.37 -12.88
N LEU A 191 -9.82 -15.30 -12.93
CA LEU A 191 -9.76 -14.42 -14.10
C LEU A 191 -8.93 -15.11 -15.20
N SER A 192 -9.51 -16.11 -15.87
CA SER A 192 -8.83 -16.92 -16.86
C SER A 192 -8.70 -16.19 -18.21
N TYR A 193 -7.82 -16.69 -19.07
CA TYR A 193 -7.72 -16.23 -20.45
C TYR A 193 -9.06 -16.36 -21.20
N ASP A 194 -9.77 -17.47 -21.00
CA ASP A 194 -11.07 -17.71 -21.65
C ASP A 194 -12.12 -16.71 -21.16
N PHE A 195 -12.12 -16.40 -19.86
CA PHE A 195 -12.99 -15.38 -19.29
C PHE A 195 -12.77 -14.03 -19.97
N ILE A 196 -11.51 -13.62 -20.07
CA ILE A 196 -11.13 -12.33 -20.64
C ILE A 196 -11.51 -12.28 -22.13
N THR A 197 -11.13 -13.30 -22.90
CA THR A 197 -11.33 -13.31 -24.36
C THR A 197 -12.78 -13.33 -24.81
N THR A 198 -13.71 -13.85 -23.98
CA THR A 198 -15.15 -13.73 -24.29
C THR A 198 -15.64 -12.29 -24.45
N LYS A 199 -14.91 -11.31 -23.88
CA LYS A 199 -15.21 -9.87 -23.98
C LYS A 199 -14.36 -9.16 -25.03
N PHE A 200 -13.28 -9.77 -25.53
CA PHE A 200 -12.45 -9.17 -26.57
C PHE A 200 -13.06 -9.45 -27.95
N LYS A 201 -13.31 -8.39 -28.72
CA LYS A 201 -13.85 -8.49 -30.09
C LYS A 201 -12.75 -8.56 -31.17
N LYS A 202 -11.47 -8.60 -30.79
CA LYS A 202 -10.31 -8.49 -31.71
C LYS A 202 -9.34 -9.65 -31.54
N ASP A 203 -9.15 -10.45 -32.58
CA ASP A 203 -8.24 -11.62 -32.62
C ASP A 203 -6.74 -11.28 -32.48
N ASP A 204 -6.34 -10.03 -32.72
CA ASP A 204 -4.92 -9.63 -32.80
C ASP A 204 -4.26 -9.44 -31.42
N GLN A 205 -5.03 -9.12 -30.37
CA GLN A 205 -4.50 -8.89 -29.01
C GLN A 205 -4.32 -10.18 -28.19
N THR A 206 -4.86 -11.29 -28.68
CA THR A 206 -5.01 -12.53 -27.91
C THR A 206 -3.71 -13.27 -27.65
N ARG A 207 -2.72 -13.22 -28.56
CA ARG A 207 -1.41 -13.86 -28.33
C ARG A 207 -0.58 -13.12 -27.28
N THR A 208 -0.56 -11.79 -27.33
CA THR A 208 0.13 -10.95 -26.35
C THR A 208 -0.50 -11.13 -24.97
N LEU A 209 -1.83 -11.18 -24.90
CA LEU A 209 -2.57 -11.41 -23.67
C LEU A 209 -2.21 -12.75 -23.00
N ARG A 210 -2.11 -13.87 -23.74
CA ARG A 210 -1.68 -15.15 -23.17
C ARG A 210 -0.31 -15.05 -22.51
N SER A 211 0.65 -14.43 -23.19
CA SER A 211 2.01 -14.27 -22.65
C SER A 211 2.05 -13.41 -21.40
N LEU A 212 1.17 -12.41 -21.32
CA LEU A 212 1.04 -11.56 -20.14
C LEU A 212 0.38 -12.30 -18.98
N LEU A 213 -0.72 -13.02 -19.20
CA LEU A 213 -1.38 -13.77 -18.13
C LEU A 213 -0.50 -14.88 -17.55
N ALA A 214 0.32 -15.53 -18.38
CA ALA A 214 1.30 -16.50 -17.92
C ALA A 214 2.31 -15.91 -16.91
N ILE A 215 2.61 -14.61 -17.01
CA ILE A 215 3.46 -13.91 -16.02
C ILE A 215 2.74 -13.82 -14.67
N ALA A 216 1.42 -13.63 -14.65
CA ALA A 216 0.67 -13.64 -13.39
C ALA A 216 0.69 -15.00 -12.71
N ASP A 217 0.64 -16.08 -13.49
CA ASP A 217 0.69 -17.45 -12.95
C ASP A 217 2.05 -17.72 -12.31
N GLN A 218 3.12 -17.29 -12.99
CA GLN A 218 4.49 -17.38 -12.50
C GLN A 218 4.68 -16.55 -11.21
N LEU A 219 4.26 -15.29 -11.22
CA LEU A 219 4.52 -14.38 -10.12
C LEU A 219 3.54 -14.58 -8.95
N GLY A 220 2.38 -15.17 -9.20
CA GLY A 220 1.29 -15.24 -8.25
C GLY A 220 1.62 -16.06 -7.00
N SER A 221 2.25 -17.23 -7.16
CA SER A 221 2.66 -18.06 -6.01
C SER A 221 3.77 -17.38 -5.20
N SER A 222 4.81 -16.86 -5.86
CA SER A 222 5.92 -16.19 -5.18
C SER A 222 5.51 -14.90 -4.51
N LEU A 223 4.76 -14.03 -5.19
CA LEU A 223 4.31 -12.78 -4.61
C LEU A 223 3.27 -13.01 -3.51
N ALA A 224 2.40 -14.03 -3.61
CA ALA A 224 1.47 -14.35 -2.53
C ALA A 224 2.21 -14.72 -1.24
N THR A 225 3.23 -15.57 -1.34
CA THR A 225 4.05 -16.01 -0.20
C THR A 225 4.95 -14.88 0.32
N GLU A 226 5.76 -14.28 -0.54
CA GLU A 226 6.77 -13.29 -0.15
C GLU A 226 6.18 -11.93 0.27
N LEU A 227 5.10 -11.49 -0.38
CA LEU A 227 4.40 -10.24 -0.03
C LEU A 227 3.21 -10.45 0.91
N ARG A 228 3.03 -11.67 1.42
CA ARG A 228 1.96 -12.05 2.36
C ARG A 228 0.57 -11.58 1.91
N GLY A 229 0.30 -11.61 0.61
CA GLY A 229 -0.98 -11.18 0.04
C GLY A 229 -1.34 -9.70 0.21
N ASN A 230 -0.38 -8.81 0.52
CA ASN A 230 -0.67 -7.38 0.70
C ASN A 230 -0.87 -6.66 -0.66
N PRO A 231 -2.08 -6.16 -0.99
CA PRO A 231 -2.36 -5.54 -2.29
C PRO A 231 -1.45 -4.36 -2.64
N ARG A 232 -1.15 -3.50 -1.65
CA ARG A 232 -0.30 -2.32 -1.84
C ARG A 232 1.12 -2.73 -2.24
N ASN A 233 1.66 -3.76 -1.58
CA ASN A 233 3.00 -4.25 -1.87
C ASN A 233 3.09 -4.93 -3.24
N ILE A 234 2.05 -5.67 -3.63
CA ILE A 234 1.93 -6.29 -4.96
C ILE A 234 1.86 -5.21 -6.04
N LYS A 235 1.00 -4.20 -5.86
CA LYS A 235 0.90 -3.08 -6.81
C LYS A 235 2.21 -2.30 -6.92
N ARG A 236 2.88 -2.03 -5.80
CA ARG A 236 4.20 -1.38 -5.79
C ARG A 236 5.22 -2.18 -6.60
N PHE A 237 5.28 -3.50 -6.38
CA PHE A 237 6.15 -4.39 -7.14
C PHE A 237 5.87 -4.28 -8.64
N MET A 238 4.61 -4.49 -9.05
CA MET A 238 4.23 -4.47 -10.46
C MET A 238 4.48 -3.10 -11.11
N ASN A 239 4.20 -2.01 -10.40
CA ASN A 239 4.51 -0.66 -10.87
C ASN A 239 6.01 -0.45 -11.08
N THR A 240 6.87 -0.97 -10.19
CA THR A 240 8.33 -0.91 -10.38
C THR A 240 8.75 -1.69 -11.62
N VAL A 241 8.18 -2.88 -11.85
CA VAL A 241 8.44 -3.66 -13.08
C VAL A 241 8.04 -2.86 -14.32
N PHE A 242 6.84 -2.28 -14.35
CA PHE A 242 6.34 -1.50 -15.48
C PHE A 242 7.17 -0.24 -15.72
N LEU A 243 7.52 0.48 -14.66
CA LEU A 243 8.36 1.67 -14.73
C LEU A 243 9.75 1.32 -15.27
N ARG A 244 10.38 0.24 -14.77
CA ARG A 244 11.69 -0.19 -15.25
C ARG A 244 11.68 -0.62 -16.71
N LYS A 245 10.66 -1.36 -17.13
CA LYS A 245 10.48 -1.70 -18.54
C LYS A 245 10.35 -0.42 -19.39
N ARG A 246 9.55 0.54 -18.93
CA ARG A 246 9.37 1.82 -19.64
C ARG A 246 10.66 2.64 -19.72
N VAL A 247 11.45 2.68 -18.64
CA VAL A 247 12.76 3.32 -18.62
C VAL A 247 13.69 2.62 -19.62
N ALA A 248 13.75 1.29 -19.63
CA ALA A 248 14.58 0.54 -20.57
C ALA A 248 14.24 0.85 -22.04
N GLU A 249 12.95 0.94 -22.38
CA GLU A 249 12.47 1.33 -23.71
C GLU A 249 12.97 2.73 -24.12
N ILE A 250 12.99 3.69 -23.18
CA ILE A 250 13.51 5.04 -23.40
C ILE A 250 15.02 5.02 -23.69
N TYR A 251 15.77 4.14 -23.03
CA TYR A 251 17.19 3.90 -23.32
C TYR A 251 17.45 3.10 -24.61
N GLY A 252 16.41 2.76 -25.38
CA GLY A 252 16.50 2.05 -26.65
C GLY A 252 16.52 0.52 -26.53
N LEU A 253 16.29 -0.02 -25.33
CA LEU A 253 16.23 -1.47 -25.09
C LEU A 253 14.79 -1.97 -25.30
N LYS A 254 14.45 -2.32 -26.54
CA LYS A 254 13.07 -2.65 -26.94
C LYS A 254 12.63 -4.09 -26.65
N ASP A 255 13.59 -5.01 -26.48
CA ASP A 255 13.31 -6.46 -26.40
C ASP A 255 13.35 -7.03 -24.97
N LEU A 256 13.10 -6.19 -23.96
CA LEU A 256 13.03 -6.67 -22.57
C LEU A 256 11.76 -7.49 -22.34
N LYS A 257 11.97 -8.75 -21.93
CA LYS A 257 10.90 -9.67 -21.55
C LYS A 257 10.45 -9.35 -20.12
N LEU A 258 9.17 -9.01 -19.99
CA LEU A 258 8.56 -8.66 -18.70
C LEU A 258 8.73 -9.78 -17.65
N GLY A 259 8.59 -11.05 -18.04
CA GLY A 259 8.79 -12.18 -17.12
C GLY A 259 10.22 -12.33 -16.58
N VAL A 260 11.23 -12.04 -17.41
CA VAL A 260 12.64 -12.03 -16.98
C VAL A 260 12.87 -10.88 -16.00
N LEU A 261 12.41 -9.67 -16.36
CA LEU A 261 12.51 -8.49 -15.51
C LEU A 261 11.85 -8.73 -14.14
N SER A 262 10.62 -9.24 -14.13
CA SER A 262 9.91 -9.55 -12.88
C SER A 262 10.65 -10.58 -12.02
N LYS A 263 11.21 -11.63 -12.61
CA LYS A 263 12.00 -12.64 -11.87
C LYS A 263 13.26 -12.04 -11.25
N LEU A 264 13.96 -11.15 -11.96
CA LEU A 264 15.12 -10.43 -11.43
C LEU A 264 14.75 -9.45 -10.31
N LEU A 265 13.63 -8.74 -10.45
CA LEU A 265 13.14 -7.82 -9.41
C LEU A 265 12.67 -8.55 -8.15
N LEU A 266 12.18 -9.79 -8.26
CA LEU A 266 11.95 -10.63 -7.09
C LEU A 266 13.27 -10.90 -6.34
N LEU A 267 14.32 -11.26 -7.09
CA LEU A 267 15.63 -11.51 -6.51
C LEU A 267 16.19 -10.26 -5.83
N GLU A 268 16.15 -9.10 -6.49
CA GLU A 268 16.59 -7.83 -5.90
C GLU A 268 15.86 -7.49 -4.60
N ARG A 269 14.54 -7.72 -4.57
CA ARG A 269 13.70 -7.30 -3.44
C ARG A 269 13.86 -8.20 -2.21
N PHE A 270 14.07 -9.49 -2.40
CA PHE A 270 14.05 -10.49 -1.32
C PHE A 270 15.43 -11.13 -1.05
N HIS A 271 16.35 -11.06 -2.00
CA HIS A 271 17.67 -11.71 -1.98
C HIS A 271 18.76 -10.74 -2.49
N ASP A 272 18.85 -9.57 -1.86
CA ASP A 272 19.74 -8.46 -2.26
C ASP A 272 21.23 -8.85 -2.35
N LYS A 273 21.69 -9.71 -1.43
CA LYS A 273 23.10 -10.18 -1.42
C LYS A 273 23.41 -10.99 -2.67
N GLU A 274 22.54 -11.94 -3.00
CA GLU A 274 22.70 -12.82 -4.15
C GLU A 274 22.45 -12.08 -5.45
N TYR A 275 21.52 -11.12 -5.46
CA TYR A 275 21.33 -10.18 -6.56
C TYR A 275 22.62 -9.42 -6.88
N THR A 276 23.26 -8.83 -5.86
CA THR A 276 24.51 -8.07 -6.03
C THR A 276 25.63 -8.94 -6.60
N GLN A 277 25.75 -10.19 -6.12
CA GLN A 277 26.70 -11.16 -6.66
C GLN A 277 26.42 -11.45 -8.15
N ILE A 278 25.16 -11.71 -8.50
CA ILE A 278 24.74 -12.01 -9.88
C ILE A 278 25.00 -10.82 -10.81
N VAL A 279 24.76 -9.58 -10.36
CA VAL A 279 25.09 -8.37 -11.14
C VAL A 279 26.60 -8.29 -11.42
N GLY A 280 27.44 -8.57 -10.41
CA GLY A 280 28.89 -8.62 -10.58
C GLY A 280 29.36 -9.67 -11.59
N GLU A 281 28.74 -10.86 -11.57
CA GLU A 281 29.02 -11.93 -12.53
C GLU A 281 28.59 -11.55 -13.96
N VAL A 282 27.38 -10.98 -14.12
CA VAL A 282 26.82 -10.62 -15.43
C VAL A 282 27.59 -9.47 -16.09
N THR A 283 28.01 -8.48 -15.30
CA THR A 283 28.81 -7.33 -15.79
C THR A 283 30.22 -7.75 -16.19
N SER A 284 30.80 -8.73 -15.49
CA SER A 284 32.13 -9.27 -15.79
C SER A 284 32.14 -10.30 -16.93
N SER A 285 30.98 -10.87 -17.27
CA SER A 285 30.83 -11.93 -18.27
C SER A 285 30.67 -11.36 -19.69
N ALA A 286 31.45 -11.88 -20.65
CA ALA A 286 31.37 -11.47 -22.06
C ALA A 286 30.00 -11.78 -22.70
N ASN A 287 29.30 -12.79 -22.19
CA ASN A 287 28.03 -13.29 -22.73
C ASN A 287 26.81 -12.87 -21.90
N GLY A 288 27.01 -12.19 -20.76
CA GLY A 288 25.93 -11.72 -19.89
C GLY A 288 25.21 -12.82 -19.10
N HIS A 289 25.80 -14.01 -19.00
CA HIS A 289 25.30 -15.13 -18.18
C HIS A 289 25.93 -15.12 -16.79
N SER A 290 25.17 -15.54 -15.78
CA SER A 290 25.64 -15.75 -14.40
C SER A 290 25.84 -17.25 -14.13
N GLN A 291 27.01 -17.59 -13.57
CA GLN A 291 27.33 -18.96 -13.15
C GLN A 291 26.44 -19.41 -11.98
N THR A 292 26.14 -18.48 -11.06
CA THR A 292 25.25 -18.74 -9.93
C THR A 292 23.84 -19.12 -10.40
N ILE A 293 23.28 -18.39 -11.36
CA ILE A 293 21.96 -18.72 -11.92
C ILE A 293 21.97 -20.08 -12.62
N ILE A 294 23.00 -20.38 -13.41
CA ILE A 294 23.13 -21.67 -14.11
C ILE A 294 23.17 -22.81 -13.09
N GLY A 295 23.97 -22.69 -12.04
CA GLY A 295 24.07 -23.71 -11.00
C GLY A 295 22.78 -23.94 -10.21
N LEU A 296 21.96 -22.90 -10.05
CA LEU A 296 20.67 -22.98 -9.34
C LEU A 296 19.54 -23.55 -10.21
N GLU A 297 19.52 -23.23 -11.51
CA GLU A 297 18.45 -23.64 -12.42
C GLU A 297 18.70 -24.99 -13.11
N GLU A 298 19.97 -25.35 -13.31
CA GLU A 298 20.42 -26.60 -13.93
C GLU A 298 21.34 -27.35 -12.95
N PRO A 299 20.85 -27.82 -11.79
CA PRO A 299 21.67 -28.61 -10.89
C PRO A 299 22.14 -29.85 -11.64
N ALA A 300 23.46 -29.99 -11.79
CA ALA A 300 24.06 -31.07 -12.56
C ALA A 300 23.45 -32.42 -12.15
N THR A 301 22.85 -33.11 -13.10
CA THR A 301 22.44 -34.52 -12.95
C THR A 301 23.69 -35.31 -12.57
N LYS A 302 23.81 -35.68 -11.29
CA LYS A 302 24.82 -36.62 -10.83
C LYS A 302 24.47 -38.01 -11.37
N GLU A 303 24.90 -38.31 -12.60
CA GLU A 303 25.03 -39.69 -13.05
C GLU A 303 26.43 -39.95 -13.64
N THR A 304 27.16 -40.78 -12.90
CA THR A 304 28.25 -41.69 -13.31
C THR A 304 29.47 -41.12 -14.06
N ALA A 305 30.61 -41.02 -13.36
CA ALA A 305 31.74 -41.96 -13.47
C ALA A 305 33.03 -41.39 -12.85
N GLY A 306 33.77 -42.23 -12.10
CA GLY A 306 35.23 -42.12 -12.01
C GLY A 306 35.80 -41.52 -10.72
N ALA A 307 36.49 -42.38 -9.97
CA ALA A 307 37.16 -42.10 -8.71
C ALA A 307 38.28 -41.03 -8.76
N ASN A 308 38.47 -40.43 -7.57
CA ASN A 308 39.69 -39.99 -6.89
C ASN A 308 39.97 -38.50 -6.66
N GLN A 309 39.85 -38.18 -5.36
CA GLN A 309 40.63 -37.29 -4.49
C GLN A 309 40.07 -35.90 -4.11
N PRO A 310 40.33 -35.47 -2.85
CA PRO A 310 39.31 -34.83 -2.01
C PRO A 310 39.61 -33.37 -1.64
N ASN A 311 38.55 -32.72 -1.12
CA ASN A 311 38.52 -31.54 -0.25
C ASN A 311 38.84 -30.16 -0.86
N HIS A 312 37.79 -29.35 -1.01
CA HIS A 312 37.38 -28.47 0.08
C HIS A 312 35.86 -28.44 0.18
N ALA A 313 35.35 -29.09 1.23
CA ALA A 313 33.94 -29.11 1.58
C ALA A 313 33.51 -27.73 2.10
N ALA A 314 32.74 -27.00 1.29
CA ALA A 314 31.70 -26.14 1.84
C ALA A 314 30.44 -27.01 1.93
N LYS A 315 30.27 -27.69 3.06
CA LYS A 315 28.96 -28.15 3.49
C LYS A 315 28.16 -26.89 3.81
N THR A 316 27.23 -26.54 2.95
CA THR A 316 26.13 -25.64 3.33
C THR A 316 24.87 -26.48 3.38
N ASP A 317 24.23 -26.46 4.54
CA ASP A 317 22.99 -27.15 4.87
C ASP A 317 21.99 -27.15 3.71
N ASP A 318 21.56 -28.34 3.29
CA ASP A 318 20.40 -28.57 2.43
C ASP A 318 19.06 -28.31 3.16
N GLN A 319 19.08 -27.54 4.26
CA GLN A 319 17.88 -27.11 4.98
C GLN A 319 17.61 -25.64 4.64
N GLU A 320 16.60 -25.45 3.78
CA GLU A 320 15.99 -24.17 3.41
C GLU A 320 16.93 -23.14 2.76
N ASN A 321 17.37 -23.38 1.52
CA ASN A 321 17.88 -22.29 0.68
C ASN A 321 16.69 -21.58 -0.01
N PRO A 322 16.29 -20.36 0.41
CA PRO A 322 15.13 -19.66 -0.16
C PRO A 322 15.29 -19.40 -1.67
N LEU A 323 16.53 -19.37 -2.18
CA LEU A 323 16.78 -19.23 -3.62
C LEU A 323 16.32 -20.42 -4.45
N LEU A 324 16.16 -21.61 -3.85
CA LEU A 324 15.74 -22.79 -4.60
C LEU A 324 14.30 -22.64 -5.11
N GLU A 325 13.42 -22.04 -4.32
CA GLU A 325 12.05 -21.72 -4.73
C GLU A 325 12.04 -20.64 -5.82
N TRP A 326 12.89 -19.62 -5.71
CA TRP A 326 13.07 -18.62 -6.75
C TRP A 326 13.57 -19.21 -8.09
N ALA A 327 14.54 -20.13 -8.04
CA ALA A 327 15.13 -20.76 -9.22
C ALA A 327 14.13 -21.66 -9.98
N LYS A 328 13.12 -22.21 -9.29
CA LYS A 328 12.04 -23.00 -9.90
C LYS A 328 11.05 -22.15 -10.72
N LEU A 329 10.94 -20.85 -10.45
CA LEU A 329 9.97 -19.96 -11.11
C LEU A 329 10.31 -19.70 -12.56
N GLU A 330 9.25 -19.60 -13.41
CA GLU A 330 9.14 -19.10 -14.82
C GLU A 330 10.42 -18.69 -15.50
N PRO A 331 10.53 -17.76 -16.48
CA PRO A 331 11.51 -18.02 -17.54
C PRO A 331 12.91 -18.28 -16.97
N LYS A 332 13.44 -19.46 -17.29
CA LYS A 332 14.81 -19.85 -16.94
C LYS A 332 15.77 -18.78 -17.47
N LEU A 333 16.62 -18.31 -16.59
CA LEU A 333 17.57 -17.24 -16.83
C LEU A 333 18.94 -17.77 -17.28
N SER A 334 19.19 -19.08 -17.16
CA SER A 334 20.47 -19.74 -17.49
C SER A 334 21.00 -19.41 -18.89
N LYS A 335 20.09 -19.22 -19.87
CA LYS A 335 20.43 -18.97 -21.29
C LYS A 335 20.19 -17.53 -21.74
N VAL A 336 19.72 -16.64 -20.86
CA VAL A 336 19.33 -15.28 -21.21
C VAL A 336 20.51 -14.33 -20.98
N ASP A 337 20.81 -13.46 -21.96
CA ASP A 337 21.74 -12.34 -21.73
C ASP A 337 21.07 -11.32 -20.80
N LEU A 338 21.59 -11.20 -19.59
CA LEU A 338 21.00 -10.37 -18.54
C LEU A 338 21.53 -8.93 -18.55
N ARG A 339 22.55 -8.60 -19.34
CA ARG A 339 23.13 -7.24 -19.38
C ARG A 339 22.10 -6.15 -19.70
N PRO A 340 21.17 -6.34 -20.66
CA PRO A 340 20.14 -5.35 -20.93
C PRO A 340 19.28 -5.03 -19.70
N TYR A 341 19.11 -5.98 -18.77
CA TYR A 341 18.25 -5.82 -17.60
C TYR A 341 18.92 -5.03 -16.46
N TYR A 342 20.25 -4.90 -16.44
CA TYR A 342 20.98 -4.16 -15.41
C TYR A 342 21.51 -2.81 -15.87
N SER A 343 21.71 -2.63 -17.18
CA SER A 343 22.39 -1.49 -17.80
C SER A 343 21.80 -0.09 -17.52
N TYR A 344 20.55 0.00 -17.06
CA TYR A 344 19.86 1.28 -16.80
C TYR A 344 19.53 1.49 -15.31
N HIS A 345 20.04 0.63 -14.42
CA HIS A 345 19.76 0.70 -12.97
C HIS A 345 20.64 1.68 -12.20
N GLU A 346 21.89 1.93 -12.63
CA GLU A 346 22.88 2.65 -11.80
C GLU A 346 22.69 4.18 -11.74
N ASN A 347 21.80 4.76 -12.55
CA ASN A 347 21.64 6.23 -12.62
C ASN A 347 20.38 6.76 -11.90
N VAL A 348 19.70 5.94 -11.09
CA VAL A 348 18.52 6.37 -10.32
C VAL A 348 18.76 6.10 -8.83
N GLN A 349 19.68 6.85 -8.24
CA GLN A 349 19.74 7.08 -6.79
C GLN A 349 19.73 8.58 -6.50
#